data_AF-A0A444KFG1-F1
#
_entry.id   AF-A0A444KFG1-F1
#
_cell.length_a   1.000
_cell.length_b   1.000
_cell.length_c   1.000
_cell.angle_alpha   90.00
_cell.angle_beta   90.00
_cell.angle_gamma   90.00
#
_symmetry.space_group_name_H-M   'P 1'
#
loop_
_entity.id
_entity.type
_entity.pdbx_description
1 polymer ?
#
loop_
_entity_poly.entity_id
_entity_poly.type
_entity_poly.pdbx_seq_one_letter_code
_entity_poly.pdbx_strand_id
1 'polypeptide(L)' 'LIGGEIASARRRYGAGEAPVVLVASGALATLYGTALGFAGLAFRTVDADEAVRAGLVEAARENGMIGGA' A
#
# COMPACT_ATOMS: atom_id res chain seq x y z
N LEU A 1 8.88 -8.71 12.96
CA LEU A 1 9.12 -9.36 11.65
C LEU A 1 7.79 -9.55 10.91
N ILE A 2 7.86 -9.54 9.58
CA ILE A 2 6.73 -9.43 8.62
C ILE A 2 5.56 -10.38 8.93
N GLY A 3 5.82 -11.68 9.17
CA GLY A 3 4.74 -12.64 9.41
C GLY A 3 3.92 -12.37 10.68
N GLY A 4 4.57 -11.91 11.76
CA GLY A 4 3.89 -11.53 13.00
C GLY A 4 3.03 -10.27 12.82
N GLU A 5 3.48 -9.33 11.99
CA GLU A 5 2.73 -8.13 11.63
C GLU A 5 1.46 -8.49 10.85
N ILE A 6 1.57 -9.34 9.81
CA ILE A 6 0.42 -9.80 9.03
C ILE A 6 -0.59 -10.54 9.91
N ALA A 7 -0.11 -11.45 10.77
CA ALA A 7 -0.98 -12.19 11.69
C ALA A 7 -1.70 -11.26 12.68
N SER A 8 -1.00 -10.23 13.18
CA SER A 8 -1.59 -9.21 14.06
C SER A 8 -2.61 -8.34 13.32
N ALA A 9 -2.28 -7.87 12.12
CA ALA A 9 -3.16 -7.06 11.28
C ALA A 9 -4.46 -7.81 10.93
N ARG A 10 -4.35 -9.09 10.53
CA ARG A 10 -5.53 -9.92 10.23
C ARG A 10 -6.45 -10.09 11.43
N ARG A 11 -5.91 -10.23 12.65
CA ARG A 11 -6.74 -10.28 13.88
C ARG A 11 -7.41 -8.94 14.19
N ARG A 12 -6.73 -7.83 13.93
CA ARG A 12 -7.21 -6.48 14.25
C ARG A 12 -8.26 -5.97 13.26
N TYR A 13 -8.04 -6.19 11.97
CA TYR A 13 -8.86 -5.64 10.89
C TYR A 13 -9.81 -6.66 10.25
N GLY A 14 -9.65 -7.95 10.57
CA GLY A 14 -10.33 -9.04 9.89
C GLY A 14 -9.75 -9.33 8.51
N ALA A 15 -10.19 -10.42 7.89
CA ALA A 15 -10.05 -10.63 6.46
C ALA A 15 -11.31 -10.06 5.80
N GLY A 16 -11.27 -8.78 5.42
CA GLY A 16 -12.36 -8.18 4.64
C GLY A 16 -12.51 -8.85 3.27
N GLU A 17 -13.64 -8.63 2.61
CA GLU A 17 -13.85 -9.14 1.23
C GLU A 17 -12.95 -8.43 0.21
N ALA A 18 -12.50 -7.21 0.52
CA ALA A 18 -11.62 -6.44 -0.33
C ALA A 18 -10.16 -6.92 -0.19
N PRO A 19 -9.42 -7.06 -1.32
CA PRO A 19 -7.99 -7.35 -1.29
C PRO A 19 -7.18 -6.29 -0.53
N VAL A 20 -6.10 -6.71 0.12
CA VAL A 20 -5.12 -5.80 0.72
C VAL A 20 -4.48 -4.95 -0.38
N VAL A 21 -4.36 -3.65 -0.15
CA VAL A 21 -3.55 -2.77 -1.01
C VAL A 21 -2.15 -2.69 -0.43
N LEU A 22 -1.20 -3.37 -1.06
CA LEU A 22 0.21 -3.31 -0.70
C LEU A 22 0.84 -2.09 -1.38
N VAL A 23 0.96 -0.99 -0.64
CA VAL A 23 1.70 0.20 -1.09
C VAL A 23 3.16 0.04 -0.67
N ALA A 24 4.02 -0.33 -1.60
CA ALA A 24 5.44 -0.58 -1.32
C ALA A 24 6.29 -0.47 -2.60
N SER A 25 7.59 -0.20 -2.42
CA SER A 25 8.58 -0.17 -3.51
C SER A 25 9.72 -1.16 -3.25
N GLY A 26 10.39 -1.59 -4.31
CA GLY A 26 11.63 -2.36 -4.25
C GLY A 26 11.52 -3.70 -3.50
N ALA A 27 12.58 -4.08 -2.78
CA ALA A 27 12.69 -5.38 -2.12
C ALA A 27 11.59 -5.61 -1.06
N LEU A 28 11.11 -4.55 -0.40
CA LEU A 28 10.03 -4.67 0.59
C LEU A 28 8.70 -5.06 -0.05
N ALA A 29 8.41 -4.57 -1.26
CA ALA A 29 7.23 -4.99 -2.01
C ALA A 29 7.24 -6.50 -2.27
N THR A 30 8.39 -7.05 -2.67
CA THR A 30 8.57 -8.49 -2.89
C THR A 30 8.41 -9.29 -1.59
N LEU A 31 9.05 -8.85 -0.50
CA LEU A 31 8.99 -9.56 0.79
C LEU A 31 7.58 -9.58 1.37
N TYR A 32 6.88 -8.44 1.38
CA TYR A 32 5.51 -8.36 1.86
C TYR A 32 4.53 -9.07 0.94
N GLY A 33 4.67 -8.94 -0.38
CA GLY A 33 3.82 -9.65 -1.34
C GLY A 33 3.92 -11.17 -1.19
N THR A 34 5.15 -11.68 -1.01
CA THR A 34 5.39 -13.10 -0.74
C THR A 34 4.74 -13.55 0.56
N ALA A 35 4.88 -12.76 1.63
CA ALA A 35 4.31 -13.09 2.93
C ALA A 35 2.76 -13.03 2.95
N LEU A 36 2.16 -12.07 2.24
CA LEU A 36 0.71 -11.98 2.05
C LEU A 36 0.18 -13.18 1.25
N GLY A 37 0.90 -13.60 0.21
CA GLY A 37 0.61 -14.80 -0.56
C GLY A 37 0.64 -16.06 0.31
N PHE A 38 1.68 -16.24 1.13
CA PHE A 38 1.75 -17.35 2.09
C PHE A 38 0.63 -17.33 3.14
N ALA A 39 0.14 -16.14 3.52
CA ALA A 39 -0.97 -15.99 4.45
C ALA A 39 -2.35 -16.23 3.81
N GLY A 40 -2.42 -16.47 2.49
CA GLY A 40 -3.66 -16.66 1.75
C GLY A 40 -4.49 -15.39 1.60
N LEU A 41 -3.86 -14.22 1.71
CA LEU A 41 -4.54 -12.92 1.58
C LEU A 41 -4.45 -12.45 0.14
N ALA A 42 -5.59 -12.18 -0.48
CA ALA A 42 -5.62 -11.50 -1.76
C ALA A 42 -5.03 -10.09 -1.60
N PHE A 43 -4.17 -9.68 -2.54
CA PHE A 43 -3.59 -8.35 -2.53
C PHE A 43 -3.35 -7.82 -3.94
N ARG A 44 -3.30 -6.49 -4.05
CA ARG A 44 -2.78 -5.78 -5.22
C ARG A 44 -1.66 -4.86 -4.78
N THR A 45 -0.65 -4.68 -5.63
CA THR A 45 0.47 -3.79 -5.36
C THR A 45 0.20 -2.40 -5.95
N VAL A 46 0.61 -1.36 -5.25
CA VAL A 46 0.76 0.00 -5.74
C VAL A 46 2.20 0.42 -5.49
N ASP A 47 2.89 0.92 -6.51
CA ASP A 47 4.24 1.46 -6.35
C ASP A 47 4.21 2.65 -5.39
N ALA A 48 5.00 2.60 -4.32
CA ALA A 48 4.93 3.64 -3.30
C ALA A 48 5.53 4.96 -3.79
N ASP A 49 6.51 4.92 -4.70
CA ASP A 49 7.15 6.13 -5.20
C ASP A 49 6.19 6.89 -6.13
N GLU A 50 5.43 6.17 -6.96
CA GLU A 50 4.35 6.74 -7.76
C GLU A 50 3.23 7.30 -6.88
N ALA A 51 2.80 6.57 -5.86
CA ALA A 51 1.79 7.03 -4.92
C ALA A 51 2.21 8.33 -4.20
N VAL A 52 3.47 8.45 -3.81
CA VAL A 52 4.02 9.68 -3.21
C VAL A 52 3.98 10.82 -4.23
N ARG A 53 4.48 10.60 -5.46
CA ARG A 53 4.46 11.65 -6.49
C ARG A 53 3.04 12.14 -6.79
N ALA A 54 2.09 11.23 -6.96
CA ALA A 54 0.69 11.56 -7.20
C ALA A 54 0.11 12.37 -6.02
N GLY A 55 0.34 11.93 -4.78
CA GLY A 55 -0.13 12.64 -3.59
C GLY A 55 0.45 14.05 -3.46
N LEU A 56 1.74 14.25 -3.78
CA LEU A 56 2.36 15.57 -3.78
C LEU A 56 1.80 16.49 -4.85
N VAL A 57 1.52 15.97 -6.05
CA VAL A 57 0.87 16.74 -7.13
C VAL A 57 -0.53 17.17 -6.73
N GLU A 58 -1.33 16.27 -6.17
CA GLU A 58 -2.68 16.61 -5.71
C GLU A 58 -2.64 17.64 -4.56
N ALA A 59 -1.74 17.47 -3.59
CA ALA A 59 -1.55 18.45 -2.54
C ALA A 59 -1.13 19.83 -3.11
N ALA A 60 -0.21 19.88 -4.06
CA ALA A 60 0.19 21.12 -4.71
C ALA A 60 -0.98 21.80 -5.46
N ARG A 61 -1.86 21.00 -6.08
CA ARG A 61 -3.09 21.48 -6.73
C ARG A 61 -4.07 22.06 -5.72
N GLU A 62 -4.36 21.34 -4.64
CA GLU A 62 -5.27 21.79 -3.58
C GLU A 62 -4.80 23.09 -2.90
N ASN A 63 -3.48 23.30 -2.85
CA ASN A 63 -2.88 24.50 -2.28
C ASN A 63 -2.64 25.62 -3.31
N GLY A 64 -3.12 25.48 -4.55
CA GLY A 64 -2.96 26.50 -5.60
C GLY A 64 -1.52 26.76 -6.04
N MET A 65 -0.59 25.85 -5.72
CA MET A 65 0.81 25.95 -6.12
C MET A 65 1.00 25.58 -7.60
N ILE A 66 0.13 24.69 -8.10
CA ILE A 66 0.05 24.30 -9.51
C ILE A 66 -1.43 24.25 -9.94
N GLY A 67 -1.74 24.88 -11.07
CA GLY A 67 -3.10 24.97 -11.60
C GLY A 67 -3.71 26.36 -11.51
N GLY A 68 -3.30 27.23 -12.44
CA GLY A 68 -4.22 28.09 -13.17
C GLY A 68 -4.33 27.54 -14.59
N ALA A 69 -5.55 27.22 -15.02
CA ALA A 69 -5.95 27.07 -16.42
C ALA A 69 -7.18 27.96 -16.61
#